data_AF-A0A7S2CST1-F1
#
_entry.id   AF-A0A7S2CST1-F1
#
_cell.length_a   1.000
_cell.length_b   1.000
_cell.length_c   1.000
_cell.angle_alpha   90.00
_cell.angle_beta   90.00
_cell.angle_gamma   90.00
#
_symmetry.space_group_name_H-M   'P 1'
#
loop_
_entity.id
_entity.type
_entity.pdbx_description
1 polymer ?
#
loop_
_entity_poly.entity_id
_entity_poly.type
_entity_poly.pdbx_seq_one_letter_code
_entity_poly.pdbx_strand_id
1 'polypeptide(L)'
;DACDKGYFDLLVKRYPGGEFSEAFHRMVPGKSKMMFQGPVTTLCYQPNLVSCMGMVAGGTGITPMYQIIRTILRNPNDRTVVRLIYANRSEADILLRRELE
;
A
#
# COMPACT_ATOMS: atom_id res chain seq x y z
N ASP A 1 -1.58 -14.85 -9.56
CA ASP A 1 -0.17 -14.96 -9.98
C ASP A 1 0.77 -15.05 -8.80
N ALA A 2 1.91 -15.70 -9.05
CA ALA A 2 2.94 -16.09 -8.09
C ALA A 2 3.24 -15.00 -7.05
N CYS A 3 3.48 -15.41 -5.80
CA CYS A 3 4.18 -14.58 -4.84
C CYS A 3 5.42 -14.01 -5.52
N ASP A 4 5.49 -12.69 -5.67
CA ASP A 4 6.54 -11.94 -6.34
C ASP A 4 7.88 -12.20 -5.66
N LYS A 5 8.54 -13.30 -6.01
CA LYS A 5 9.81 -13.70 -5.40
C LYS A 5 10.93 -12.89 -6.02
N GLY A 6 11.69 -12.20 -5.18
CA GLY A 6 12.89 -11.45 -5.58
C GLY A 6 12.68 -9.95 -5.80
N TYR A 7 11.45 -9.45 -5.69
CA TYR A 7 11.16 -8.02 -5.71
C TYR A 7 9.99 -7.67 -4.79
N PHE A 8 9.79 -6.39 -4.54
CA PHE A 8 8.60 -5.84 -3.91
C PHE A 8 8.34 -4.45 -4.47
N ASP A 9 7.07 -4.06 -4.53
CA ASP A 9 6.66 -2.77 -5.05
C ASP A 9 6.51 -1.74 -3.92
N LEU A 10 7.02 -0.54 -4.16
CA LEU A 10 6.83 0.61 -3.28
C LEU A 10 6.02 1.68 -3.99
N LEU A 11 4.87 2.03 -3.41
CA LEU A 11 4.08 3.17 -3.84
C LEU A 11 4.64 4.46 -3.21
N VAL A 12 5.41 5.21 -3.98
CA VAL A 12 6.03 6.46 -3.53
C VAL A 12 5.46 7.64 -4.32
N LYS A 13 4.72 8.53 -3.64
CA LYS A 13 4.26 9.79 -4.26
C LYS A 13 5.39 10.81 -4.25
N ARG A 14 5.64 11.45 -5.40
CA ARG A 14 6.57 12.58 -5.50
C ARG A 14 5.96 13.84 -4.89
N TYR A 15 6.73 14.51 -4.05
CA TYR A 15 6.40 15.82 -3.51
C TYR A 15 7.47 16.84 -3.95
N PRO A 16 7.09 17.98 -4.55
CA PRO A 16 8.03 19.05 -4.87
C PRO A 16 8.78 19.52 -3.63
N GLY A 17 10.11 19.60 -3.71
CA GLY A 17 10.98 19.97 -2.58
C GLY A 17 11.13 18.88 -1.51
N GLY A 18 10.55 17.68 -1.71
CA GLY A 18 10.69 16.58 -0.77
C GLY A 18 12.04 15.88 -0.89
N GLU A 19 12.89 15.96 0.13
CA GLU A 19 14.25 15.41 0.14
C GLU A 19 14.29 13.95 -0.33
N PHE A 20 13.51 13.08 0.32
CA PHE A 20 13.47 11.66 -0.01
C PHE A 20 12.69 11.39 -1.30
N SER A 21 11.47 11.93 -1.43
CA SER A 21 10.58 11.57 -2.53
C SER A 21 11.18 11.97 -3.89
N GLU A 22 11.87 13.11 -3.98
CA GLU A 22 12.55 13.49 -5.22
C GLU A 22 13.83 12.69 -5.46
N ALA A 23 14.63 12.43 -4.42
CA ALA A 23 15.82 11.60 -4.54
C ALA A 23 15.47 10.19 -5.05
N PHE A 24 14.38 9.60 -4.53
CA PHE A 24 13.87 8.31 -4.96
C PHE A 24 13.48 8.31 -6.45
N HIS A 25 12.79 9.36 -6.92
CA HIS A 25 12.40 9.48 -8.33
C HIS A 25 13.57 9.74 -9.29
N ARG A 26 14.75 10.12 -8.79
CA ARG A 26 15.98 10.28 -9.58
C ARG A 26 16.82 9.00 -9.65
N MET A 27 16.44 7.94 -8.93
CA MET A 27 17.19 6.68 -8.94
C MET A 27 17.17 6.04 -10.32
N VAL A 28 18.31 5.42 -10.68
CA VAL A 28 18.47 4.73 -11.97
C VAL A 28 18.59 3.23 -11.71
N PRO A 29 17.70 2.40 -12.30
CA PRO A 29 17.78 0.94 -12.17
C PRO A 29 19.17 0.40 -12.50
N GLY A 30 19.68 -0.50 -11.65
CA GLY A 30 21.00 -1.13 -11.81
C GLY A 30 22.21 -0.25 -11.42
N LYS A 31 22.05 1.06 -11.19
CA LYS A 31 23.13 1.96 -10.77
C LYS A 31 22.96 2.48 -9.35
N SER A 32 21.75 2.91 -9.01
CA SER A 32 21.43 3.39 -7.68
C SER A 32 21.24 2.21 -6.72
N LYS A 33 21.75 2.36 -5.49
CA LYS A 33 21.55 1.39 -4.40
C LYS A 33 20.71 2.04 -3.30
N MET A 34 19.94 1.22 -2.61
CA MET A 34 19.12 1.64 -1.48
C MET A 34 19.17 0.59 -0.40
N MET A 35 19.24 1.04 0.85
CA MET A 35 19.16 0.17 2.01
C MET A 35 17.70 0.10 2.46
N PHE A 36 17.27 -1.10 2.83
CA PHE A 36 15.95 -1.36 3.40
C PHE A 36 16.12 -2.00 4.77
N GLN A 37 15.30 -1.57 5.73
CA GLN A 37 15.26 -2.13 7.07
C GLN A 37 13.81 -2.42 7.45
N GLY A 38 13.58 -3.57 8.07
CA GLY A 38 12.25 -4.02 8.48
C GLY A 38 12.12 -5.55 8.41
N PRO A 39 10.88 -6.08 8.50
CA PRO A 39 9.63 -5.34 8.61
C PRO A 39 9.44 -4.69 9.99
N VAL A 40 8.77 -3.54 10.03
CA VAL A 40 8.23 -2.96 11.27
C VAL A 40 6.73 -3.20 11.24
N THR A 41 6.26 -4.13 12.07
CA THR A 41 4.85 -4.54 12.08
C THR A 41 4.13 -3.88 13.24
N THR A 42 3.15 -3.03 12.94
CA THR A 42 2.26 -2.41 13.93
C THR A 42 0.94 -3.15 14.10
N LEU A 43 0.45 -3.79 13.03
CA LEU A 43 -0.77 -4.60 13.04
C LEU A 43 -0.50 -5.99 12.46
N CYS A 44 -0.61 -7.01 13.30
CA CYS A 44 -0.59 -8.42 12.89
C CYS A 44 -2.03 -8.87 12.58
N TYR A 45 -2.47 -8.68 11.33
CA TYR A 45 -3.79 -9.16 10.91
C TYR A 45 -3.86 -10.69 10.89
N GLN A 46 -5.01 -11.24 11.30
CA GLN A 46 -5.32 -12.66 11.20
C GLN A 46 -6.68 -12.82 10.50
N PRO A 47 -6.89 -13.90 9.73
CA PRO A 47 -8.15 -14.10 9.02
C PRO A 47 -9.35 -14.08 9.97
N ASN A 48 -10.42 -13.38 9.60
CA ASN A 48 -11.62 -13.23 10.42
C ASN A 48 -11.38 -12.57 11.80
N LEU A 49 -10.29 -11.81 11.99
CA LEU A 49 -10.02 -11.08 13.25
C LEU A 49 -11.22 -10.22 13.69
N VAL A 50 -11.92 -9.64 12.73
CA VAL A 50 -13.18 -8.90 12.92
C VAL A 50 -14.17 -9.26 11.82
N SER A 51 -15.47 -9.15 12.10
CA SER A 51 -16.52 -9.35 11.09
C SER A 51 -16.58 -8.22 10.07
N CYS A 52 -16.29 -6.98 10.50
CA CYS A 52 -16.25 -5.80 9.64
C CYS A 52 -15.06 -4.90 10.01
N MET A 53 -14.29 -4.45 9.02
CA MET A 53 -13.17 -3.54 9.16
C MET A 53 -13.45 -2.23 8.43
N GLY A 54 -13.65 -1.16 9.20
CA GLY A 54 -13.72 0.21 8.68
C GLY A 54 -12.32 0.81 8.53
N MET A 55 -12.03 1.39 7.37
CA MET A 55 -10.75 2.01 7.04
C MET A 55 -10.97 3.44 6.55
N VAL A 56 -10.10 4.35 6.98
CA VAL A 56 -10.06 5.74 6.48
C VAL A 56 -8.64 6.01 6.02
N ALA A 57 -8.48 6.40 4.75
CA ALA A 57 -7.19 6.70 4.15
C ALA A 57 -7.21 8.04 3.42
N GLY A 58 -6.05 8.67 3.33
CA GLY A 58 -5.84 9.86 2.50
C GLY A 58 -4.50 9.84 1.81
N GLY A 59 -4.47 10.19 0.51
CA GLY A 59 -3.24 10.20 -0.28
C GLY A 59 -2.48 8.88 -0.24
N THR A 60 -1.21 8.90 0.17
CA THR A 60 -0.36 7.71 0.31
C THR A 60 -0.69 6.84 1.53
N GLY A 61 -1.57 7.29 2.42
CA GLY A 61 -2.08 6.49 3.54
C GLY A 61 -2.88 5.26 3.13
N ILE A 62 -3.18 5.11 1.83
CA ILE A 62 -3.83 3.93 1.27
C ILE A 62 -2.93 2.68 1.32
N THR A 63 -1.61 2.83 1.28
CA THR A 63 -0.67 1.70 1.17
C THR A 63 -0.85 0.63 2.27
N PRO A 64 -0.86 0.96 3.58
CA PRO A 64 -1.10 -0.05 4.61
C PRO A 64 -2.51 -0.66 4.54
N MET A 65 -3.52 0.13 4.16
CA MET A 65 -4.89 -0.36 3.99
C MET A 65 -4.99 -1.37 2.84
N TYR A 66 -4.33 -1.06 1.72
CA TYR A 66 -4.28 -1.93 0.55
C TYR A 66 -3.59 -3.26 0.85
N GLN A 67 -2.54 -3.27 1.68
CA GLN A 67 -1.89 -4.50 2.13
C GLN A 67 -2.86 -5.41 2.89
N ILE A 68 -3.68 -4.85 3.80
CA ILE A 68 -4.69 -5.61 4.53
C ILE A 68 -5.82 -6.08 3.61
N ILE A 69 -6.34 -5.20 2.75
CA ILE A 69 -7.39 -5.54 1.77
C ILE A 69 -6.95 -6.71 0.89
N ARG A 70 -5.75 -6.65 0.30
CA ARG A 70 -5.20 -7.75 -0.49
C ARG A 70 -5.05 -9.04 0.33
N THR A 71 -4.66 -8.93 1.60
CA THR A 71 -4.50 -10.10 2.48
C THR A 71 -5.84 -10.80 2.71
N ILE A 72 -6.90 -10.04 2.99
CA ILE A 72 -8.27 -10.54 3.15
C ILE A 72 -8.76 -11.19 1.85
N LEU A 73 -8.71 -10.44 0.74
CA LEU A 73 -9.26 -10.89 -0.55
C LEU A 73 -8.54 -12.11 -1.14
N ARG A 74 -7.25 -12.32 -0.81
CA ARG A 74 -6.49 -13.50 -1.25
C ARG A 74 -6.84 -14.77 -0.49
N ASN A 75 -7.46 -14.65 0.69
CA ASN A 75 -7.83 -15.80 1.50
C ASN A 75 -9.33 -16.10 1.37
N PRO A 76 -9.74 -17.15 0.65
CA PRO A 76 -11.16 -17.48 0.46
C PRO A 76 -11.87 -17.87 1.77
N ASN A 77 -11.13 -18.19 2.84
CA ASN A 77 -11.68 -18.50 4.16
C ASN A 77 -11.84 -17.25 5.04
N ASP A 78 -11.41 -16.09 4.56
CA ASP A 78 -11.56 -14.83 5.26
C ASP A 78 -12.86 -14.14 4.86
N ARG A 79 -13.73 -13.93 5.84
CA ARG A 79 -15.07 -13.35 5.66
C ARG A 79 -15.16 -11.92 6.20
N THR A 80 -14.04 -11.30 6.57
CA THR A 80 -14.03 -9.91 7.02
C THR A 80 -14.57 -8.99 5.92
N VAL A 81 -15.65 -8.26 6.22
CA VAL A 81 -16.19 -7.22 5.33
C VAL A 81 -15.33 -5.96 5.48
N VAL A 82 -14.77 -5.44 4.38
CA VAL A 82 -14.02 -4.19 4.40
C VAL A 82 -14.88 -3.01 3.92
N ARG A 83 -14.81 -1.89 4.63
CA ARG A 83 -15.40 -0.61 4.21
C ARG A 83 -14.32 0.45 4.23
N LEU A 84 -13.98 0.99 3.05
CA LEU A 84 -12.93 1.99 2.89
C LEU A 84 -13.53 3.35 2.52
N ILE A 85 -13.16 4.38 3.27
CA ILE A 85 -13.31 5.78 2.87
C ILE A 85 -11.93 6.27 2.45
N TYR A 86 -11.77 6.63 1.17
CA TYR A 86 -10.51 7.10 0.61
C TYR A 86 -10.65 8.54 0.07
N ALA A 87 -9.88 9.47 0.63
CA ALA A 87 -9.97 10.89 0.31
C ALA A 87 -8.68 11.43 -0.34
N ASN A 88 -8.85 12.14 -1.46
CA ASN A 88 -7.77 12.76 -2.23
C ASN A 88 -8.17 14.18 -2.66
N ARG A 89 -7.19 15.02 -3.02
CA ARG A 89 -7.44 16.42 -3.42
C ARG A 89 -8.10 16.52 -4.79
N SER A 90 -7.71 15.65 -5.71
CA SER A 90 -8.26 15.55 -7.05
C SER A 90 -8.41 14.09 -7.45
N GLU A 91 -9.18 13.83 -8.50
CA GLU A 91 -9.37 12.48 -9.04
C GLU A 91 -8.05 11.87 -9.55
N ALA A 92 -7.18 12.70 -10.14
CA ALA A 92 -5.86 12.29 -10.60
C ALA A 92 -4.91 11.88 -9.45
N ASP A 93 -5.23 12.28 -8.22
CA ASP A 93 -4.46 11.91 -7.03
C ASP A 93 -4.86 10.55 -6.44
N ILE A 94 -5.93 9.91 -6.93
CA ILE A 94 -6.42 8.62 -6.41
C ILE A 94 -5.44 7.52 -6.82
N LEU A 95 -4.56 7.15 -5.89
CA LEU A 95 -3.62 6.06 -6.09
C LEU A 95 -4.35 4.72 -6.03
N LEU A 96 -3.92 3.75 -6.84
CA LEU A 96 -4.49 2.39 -6.91
C LEU A 96 -5.99 2.35 -7.24
N ARG A 97 -6.49 3.36 -7.97
CA ARG A 97 -7.93 3.46 -8.28
C ARG A 97 -8.48 2.22 -8.95
N ARG A 98 -7.80 1.71 -9.99
CA ARG A 98 -8.26 0.56 -10.78
C ARG A 98 -8.27 -0.72 -9.95
N GLU A 99 -7.43 -0.80 -8.94
CA GLU A 99 -7.32 -1.96 -8.05
C GLU A 99 -8.31 -1.90 -6.88
N LEU A 100 -8.93 -0.76 -6.63
CA LEU A 100 -9.92 -0.53 -5.57
C LEU A 100 -11.36 -0.47 -6.08
N GLU A 101 -11.56 -0.22 -7.38
CA GLU A 101 -12.84 -0.32 -8.11
C GLU A 101 -13.11 -1.75 -8.57
#